data_AF-A0A925LUV0-F1
#
_entry.id   AF-A0A925LUV0-F1
#
_cell.length_a   1.000
_cell.length_b   1.000
_cell.length_c   1.000
_cell.angle_alpha   90.00
_cell.angle_beta   90.00
_cell.angle_gamma   90.00
#
_symmetry.space_group_name_H-M   'P 1'
#
loop_
_entity.id
_entity.type
_entity.pdbx_description
1 polymer ?
#
loop_
_entity_poly.entity_id
_entity_poly.type
_entity_poly.pdbx_seq_one_letter_code
_entity_poly.pdbx_strand_id
1 'polypeptide(L)' 'MKLLSGAILLVGAEQAYAHAELIQFPNEDAASAVLIPVSLIMLVLGTLFMIWGLLTECRSGHRHKSMPGADAGTGQ' A
#
# COMPACT_ATOMS: atom_id res chain seq x y z
N MET A 1 -2.62 4.18 -8.87
CA MET A 1 -3.64 4.29 -7.79
C MET A 1 -3.50 3.21 -6.72
N LYS A 2 -3.15 1.94 -7.05
CA LYS A 2 -3.08 0.83 -6.09
C LYS A 2 -2.13 1.09 -4.90
N LEU A 3 -0.94 1.63 -5.17
CA LEU A 3 0.02 2.02 -4.14
C LEU A 3 -0.53 3.12 -3.22
N LEU A 4 -1.18 4.14 -3.79
CA LEU A 4 -1.79 5.22 -3.00
C LEU A 4 -2.90 4.69 -2.10
N SER A 5 -3.80 3.86 -2.64
CA SER A 5 -4.87 3.22 -1.85
C SER A 5 -4.29 2.32 -0.75
N GLY A 6 -3.24 1.55 -1.05
CA GLY A 6 -2.52 0.74 -0.07
C GLY A 6 -1.91 1.57 1.05
N ALA A 7 -1.23 2.67 0.71
CA ALA A 7 -0.63 3.58 1.68
C ALA A 7 -1.70 4.24 2.60
N ILE A 8 -2.83 4.68 2.03
CA ILE A 8 -3.93 5.24 2.82
C ILE A 8 -4.49 4.22 3.81
N LEU A 9 -4.68 2.96 3.37
CA LEU A 9 -5.15 1.90 4.26
C LEU A 9 -4.15 1.58 5.38
N LEU A 10 -2.85 1.61 5.10
CA LEU A 10 -1.82 1.42 6.13
C LEU A 10 -1.83 2.54 7.17
N VAL A 11 -1.93 3.80 6.73
CA VAL A 11 -2.07 4.93 7.66
C VAL A 11 -3.35 4.80 8.47
N GLY A 12 -4.47 4.45 7.83
CA GLY A 12 -5.74 4.24 8.50
C GLY A 12 -5.69 3.12 9.55
N ALA A 13 -4.98 2.03 9.26
CA ALA A 13 -4.76 0.93 10.20
C ALA A 13 -4.03 1.42 11.47
N GLU A 14 -2.93 2.15 11.30
CA GLU A 14 -2.18 2.73 12.41
C GLU A 14 -3.05 3.67 13.25
N GLN A 15 -3.82 4.54 12.58
CA GLN A 15 -4.72 5.46 13.29
C GLN A 15 -5.81 4.72 14.07
N ALA A 16 -6.42 3.68 13.49
CA ALA A 16 -7.44 2.89 14.18
C ALA A 16 -6.86 2.15 15.40
N TYR A 17 -5.64 1.60 15.29
CA TYR A 17 -4.95 0.95 16.40
C TYR A 17 -4.60 1.94 17.52
N ALA A 18 -3.98 3.07 17.17
CA ALA A 18 -3.64 4.12 18.14
C ALA A 18 -4.89 4.66 18.84
N HIS A 19 -5.99 4.82 18.11
CA HIS A 19 -7.26 5.29 18.68
C HIS A 19 -7.92 4.25 19.59
N ALA A 20 -7.70 2.95 19.37
CA ALA A 20 -8.13 1.91 20.30
C ALA A 20 -7.40 2.02 21.65
N GLU A 21 -6.07 2.19 21.60
CA GLU A 21 -5.19 2.30 22.79
C GLU A 21 -5.38 3.60 23.58
N LEU A 22 -5.74 4.69 22.91
CA LEU A 22 -5.88 6.01 23.55
C LEU A 22 -7.29 6.28 24.09
N ILE A 23 -8.29 5.47 23.73
CA ILE A 23 -9.64 5.62 24.30
C ILE A 23 -9.60 5.24 25.77
N GLN A 24 -10.15 6.14 26.59
CA GLN A 24 -10.27 5.97 28.03
C GLN A 24 -11.68 5.53 28.45
N PHE A 25 -11.78 5.14 29.71
CA PHE A 25 -13.00 4.79 30.40
C PHE A 25 -14.16 5.77 30.12
N PRO A 26 -15.41 5.29 29.95
CA PRO A 26 -15.86 3.90 30.08
C PRO A 26 -15.87 3.08 28.78
N ASN A 27 -15.37 3.64 27.67
CA ASN A 27 -15.59 3.07 26.34
C ASN A 27 -14.43 2.21 25.83
N GLU A 28 -13.35 2.06 26.60
CA GLU A 28 -12.12 1.34 26.24
C GLU A 28 -12.37 -0.09 25.73
N ASP A 29 -13.20 -0.87 26.44
CA ASP A 29 -13.52 -2.25 26.05
C ASP A 29 -14.28 -2.30 24.71
N ALA A 30 -15.31 -1.47 24.57
CA ALA A 30 -16.14 -1.43 23.37
C ALA A 30 -15.35 -0.91 22.15
N ALA A 31 -14.48 0.08 22.39
CA ALA A 31 -13.61 0.65 21.38
C ALA A 31 -12.57 -0.35 20.90
N SER A 32 -11.84 -0.99 21.81
CA SER A 32 -10.82 -1.99 21.47
C SER A 32 -11.43 -3.21 20.77
N ALA A 33 -12.63 -3.64 21.17
CA ALA A 33 -13.33 -4.76 20.55
C ALA A 33 -13.67 -4.52 19.06
N VAL A 34 -13.72 -3.28 18.59
CA VAL A 34 -14.06 -2.93 17.21
C VAL A 34 -12.87 -2.38 16.44
N LEU A 35 -12.11 -1.44 17.03
CA LEU A 35 -11.02 -0.74 16.36
C LEU A 35 -9.81 -1.63 16.10
N ILE A 36 -9.50 -2.59 16.99
CA ILE A 36 -8.39 -3.53 16.80
C ILE A 36 -8.67 -4.48 15.61
N PRO A 37 -9.85 -5.13 15.50
CA PRO A 37 -10.19 -5.89 14.30
C PRO A 37 -10.16 -5.04 13.02
N VAL A 38 -10.67 -3.81 13.06
CA VAL A 38 -10.69 -2.91 11.90
C VAL A 38 -9.27 -2.53 11.48
N SER A 39 -8.38 -2.22 12.42
CA SER A 39 -6.98 -1.91 12.11
C SER A 39 -6.27 -3.08 11.44
N LEU A 40 -6.51 -4.31 11.90
CA LEU A 40 -5.97 -5.52 11.28
C LEU A 40 -6.49 -5.73 9.85
N ILE A 41 -7.79 -5.56 9.62
CA ILE A 41 -8.37 -5.68 8.27
C ILE A 41 -7.75 -4.63 7.33
N MET A 42 -7.64 -3.38 7.79
CA MET A 42 -7.00 -2.31 7.01
C MET A 42 -5.52 -2.59 6.74
N LEU A 43 -4.79 -3.11 7.73
CA LEU A 43 -3.37 -3.48 7.59
C LEU A 43 -3.20 -4.55 6.51
N VAL A 44 -4.00 -5.61 6.55
CA VAL A 44 -3.94 -6.72 5.59
C VAL A 44 -4.28 -6.23 4.18
N LEU A 45 -5.38 -5.50 4.01
CA LEU A 45 -5.78 -4.97 2.70
C LEU A 45 -4.78 -3.95 2.16
N GLY A 46 -4.28 -3.06 3.00
CA GLY A 46 -3.26 -2.07 2.65
C GLY A 46 -1.97 -2.74 2.17
N THR A 47 -1.51 -3.75 2.89
CA THR A 47 -0.32 -4.55 2.53
C THR A 47 -0.53 -5.28 1.20
N LEU A 48 -1.69 -5.91 0.99
CA LEU A 48 -2.01 -6.59 -0.26
C LEU A 48 -1.99 -5.62 -1.45
N PHE A 49 -2.54 -4.41 -1.30
CA PHE A 49 -2.49 -3.39 -2.35
C PHE A 49 -1.09 -2.82 -2.59
N MET A 50 -0.27 -2.70 -1.54
CA MET A 50 1.13 -2.31 -1.70
C MET A 50 1.91 -3.37 -2.48
N ILE A 51 1.82 -4.64 -2.10
CA ILE A 51 2.48 -5.74 -2.79
C ILE A 51 1.99 -5.83 -4.24
N TRP A 52 0.68 -5.81 -4.47
CA TRP A 52 0.12 -5.83 -5.82
C TRP A 52 0.62 -4.64 -6.64
N GLY A 53 0.52 -3.43 -6.10
CA GLY A 53 0.96 -2.20 -6.76
C GLY A 53 2.42 -2.30 -7.20
N LEU A 54 3.30 -2.68 -6.28
CA LEU A 54 4.73 -2.87 -6.54
C LEU A 54 4.96 -3.90 -7.65
N LEU A 55 4.36 -5.09 -7.55
CA LEU A 55 4.51 -6.14 -8.57
C LEU A 55 4.04 -5.67 -9.95
N THR A 56 2.94 -4.92 -10.03
CA THR A 56 2.43 -4.41 -11.31
C THR A 56 3.27 -3.30 -11.91
N GLU A 57 3.79 -2.38 -11.10
CA GLU A 57 4.62 -1.27 -11.57
C GLU A 57 6.03 -1.74 -11.94
N CYS A 58 6.62 -2.65 -11.16
CA CYS A 58 7.90 -3.29 -11.48
C CYS A 58 7.85 -4.08 -12.80
N ARG A 59 6.74 -4.77 -13.09
CA ARG A 59 6.57 -5.49 -14.36
C ARG A 59 6.49 -4.54 -15.57
N SER A 60 5.89 -3.37 -15.41
CA SER A 60 5.81 -2.37 -16.48
C SER A 60 7.16 -1.69 -16.74
N GLY A 61 7.94 -1.42 -15.69
CA GLY A 61 9.27 -0.81 -15.82
C GLY A 61 10.28 -1.67 -16.61
N HIS A 62 10.15 -3.00 -16.54
CA HIS A 62 11.02 -3.92 -17.29
C HIS A 62 10.79 -3.93 -18.81
N ARG A 63 9.60 -3.57 -19.30
CA ARG A 63 9.29 -3.56 -20.74
C ARG A 63 9.85 -2.36 -21.51
N HIS A 64 10.22 -1.28 -20.82
CA HIS A 64 10.70 -0.05 -21.46
C HIS A 64 12.23 -0.08 -21.73
N LYS A 65 12.93 -1.15 -21.37
CA LYS A 65 14.38 -1.28 -21.54
C LYS A 65 14.75 -2.21 -22.72
N SER A 66 14.06 -2.04 -23.84
CA SER A 66 14.41 -2.70 -25.10
C SER A 66 14.23 -1.73 -26.27
N MET A 67 15.17 -0.80 -26.40
CA MET A 67 15.60 -0.24 -27.69
C MET A 67 16.94 0.47 -27.49
N PRO A 68 18.06 -0.28 -27.46
CA PRO A 68 19.35 0.29 -27.84
C PRO A 68 19.26 0.71 -29.31
N GLY A 69 19.74 1.92 -29.60
CA GLY A 69 19.83 2.46 -30.94
C GLY A 69 20.44 1.44 -31.90
N ALA A 70 19.70 1.15 -32.97
CA ALA A 70 20.18 0.40 -34.12
C ALA A 70 20.12 1.29 -35.37
N ASP A 71 20.50 2.56 -35.25
CA ASP A 71 20.74 3.44 -36.40
C ASP A 71 22.12 4.10 -36.23
N ALA A 72 23.15 3.27 -36.32
CA ALA A 72 24.50 3.70 -36.62
C ALA A 72 24.81 3.30 -38.07
N GLY A 73 25.03 4.31 -38.92
CA GLY A 73 25.96 4.22 -40.05
C GLY A 73 25.49 3.52 -41.32
N THR A 74 24.91 4.31 -42.22
CA THR A 74 25.26 4.30 -43.65
C THR A 74 25.43 5.77 -44.01
N GLY A 75 26.62 6.31 -44.30
CA GLY A 75 27.64 5.73 -45.15
C GLY A 75 27.37 6.09 -46.60
N GLN A 76 27.28 7.39 -46.92
CA GLN A 76 27.72 8.08 -48.15
C GLN A 76 27.24 9.53 -48.16
#